data_AF-A0A0C3BKI2-F1
#
_entry.id   AF-A0A0C3BKI2-F1
#
_cell.length_a   1.000
_cell.length_b   1.000
_cell.length_c   1.000
_cell.angle_alpha   90.00
_cell.angle_beta   90.00
_cell.angle_gamma   90.00
#
_symmetry.space_group_name_H-M   'P 1'
#
loop_
_entity.id
_entity.type
_entity.pdbx_description
1 polymer ?
#
loop_
_entity_poly.entity_id
_entity_poly.type
_entity_poly.pdbx_seq_one_letter_code
_entity_poly.pdbx_strand_id
1 'polypeptide(L)'
;MACYAASTIPPINYGSYASPRQYYPTPARGPVYSSTYSAPPKTPVGPAFDERVPDYLSTVKTALRRLLNENKVRNMPVGFPFHVTAQNYDEVRLSHGPYEFKEYFSTSDTRSSRSHCATFSYALSRSGMMTWRITVPGQSTDRRELPREETLAQVQLHPMALETAPFGIEFMIRPQILLQALSTSLEVGGLVTIQIANEKTRIYCRDKHIYYSSGEILFVSTDHLGQHEIAAIYQP
;
A
#
# COMPACT_ATOMS: atom_id res chain seq x y z
N MET A 1 1.27 -9.65 47.43
CA MET A 1 2.43 -8.77 47.11
C MET A 1 3.60 -9.69 46.83
N ALA A 2 3.90 -9.96 45.55
CA ALA A 2 4.91 -10.94 45.14
C ALA A 2 5.90 -10.25 44.21
N CYS A 3 7.16 -10.22 44.62
CA CYS A 3 8.27 -9.62 43.90
C CYS A 3 8.88 -10.67 42.97
N TYR A 4 8.89 -10.40 41.66
CA TYR A 4 9.61 -11.22 40.70
C TYR A 4 10.93 -10.53 40.33
N ALA A 5 12.04 -11.25 40.52
CA ALA A 5 13.38 -10.81 40.18
C ALA A 5 13.63 -10.93 38.66
N ALA A 6 14.34 -9.94 38.11
CA ALA A 6 14.72 -9.90 36.70
C ALA A 6 15.94 -10.79 36.43
N SER A 7 15.85 -11.63 35.40
CA SER A 7 16.95 -12.46 34.90
C SER A 7 17.74 -11.70 33.83
N THR A 8 19.01 -11.41 34.12
CA THR A 8 19.94 -10.73 33.22
C THR A 8 20.59 -11.75 32.27
N ILE A 9 20.41 -11.58 30.96
CA ILE A 9 21.04 -12.41 29.92
C ILE A 9 22.43 -11.82 29.60
N PRO A 10 23.52 -12.62 29.57
CA PRO A 10 24.84 -12.12 29.19
C PRO A 10 24.97 -11.88 27.67
N PRO A 11 25.79 -10.90 27.24
CA PRO A 11 25.97 -10.60 25.83
C PRO A 11 26.82 -11.66 25.12
N ILE A 12 26.35 -12.08 23.94
CA ILE A 12 27.06 -12.99 23.03
C ILE A 12 28.04 -12.17 22.19
N ASN A 13 29.33 -12.47 22.33
CA ASN A 13 30.42 -11.81 21.62
C ASN A 13 30.72 -12.59 20.32
N TYR A 14 30.36 -12.03 19.16
CA TYR A 14 30.68 -12.63 17.87
C TYR A 14 32.07 -12.16 17.43
N GLY A 15 33.02 -13.10 17.47
CA GLY A 15 34.38 -12.90 16.98
C GLY A 15 34.42 -12.50 15.50
N SER A 16 35.22 -11.48 15.20
CA SER A 16 35.48 -10.99 13.86
C SER A 16 36.42 -11.94 13.11
N TYR A 17 35.94 -12.55 12.04
CA TYR A 17 36.79 -13.29 11.09
C TYR A 17 37.37 -12.29 10.09
N ALA A 18 38.67 -12.01 10.22
CA ALA A 18 39.44 -11.30 9.19
C ALA A 18 39.79 -12.29 8.07
N SER A 19 39.20 -12.11 6.89
CA SER A 19 39.57 -12.87 5.69
C SER A 19 40.97 -12.46 5.20
N PRO A 20 41.83 -13.42 4.80
CA PRO A 20 43.14 -13.12 4.27
C PRO A 20 43.05 -12.48 2.88
N ARG A 21 43.76 -11.36 2.70
CA ARG A 21 43.95 -10.68 1.42
C ARG A 21 44.76 -11.56 0.47
N GLN A 22 44.13 -12.06 -0.59
CA GLN A 22 44.83 -12.63 -1.73
C GLN A 22 45.46 -11.50 -2.56
N TYR A 23 46.79 -11.46 -2.58
CA TYR A 23 47.57 -10.64 -3.50
C TYR A 23 47.56 -11.32 -4.88
N TYR A 24 46.88 -10.71 -5.85
CA TYR A 24 47.05 -11.07 -7.26
C TYR A 24 48.24 -10.31 -7.85
N PRO A 25 49.16 -10.98 -8.57
CA PRO A 25 50.29 -10.33 -9.23
C PRO A 25 49.82 -9.50 -10.42
N THR A 26 50.31 -8.25 -10.47
CA THR A 26 50.17 -7.30 -11.57
C THR A 26 50.86 -7.83 -12.84
N PRO A 27 50.16 -8.02 -13.97
CA PRO A 27 50.82 -8.36 -15.22
C PRO A 27 51.57 -7.16 -15.82
N ALA A 28 52.73 -7.47 -16.37
CA ALA A 28 53.72 -6.55 -16.90
C ALA A 28 53.21 -5.69 -18.06
N ARG A 29 53.69 -4.44 -18.10
CA ARG A 29 53.51 -3.48 -19.18
C ARG A 29 54.13 -4.01 -20.47
N GLY A 30 53.28 -4.27 -21.47
CA GLY A 30 53.68 -4.46 -22.86
C GLY A 30 54.00 -3.13 -23.57
N PRO A 31 54.68 -3.19 -24.73
CA PRO A 31 55.18 -2.03 -25.44
C PRO A 31 54.07 -1.15 -26.05
N VAL A 32 54.29 0.15 -25.97
CA VAL A 32 53.43 1.20 -26.53
C VAL A 32 53.60 1.22 -28.05
N TYR A 33 52.60 0.72 -28.77
CA TYR A 33 52.45 1.00 -30.20
C TYR A 33 51.58 2.24 -30.37
N SER A 34 52.19 3.36 -30.78
CA SER A 34 51.48 4.55 -31.25
C SER A 34 50.80 4.23 -32.58
N SER A 35 49.54 3.82 -32.53
CA SER A 35 48.64 3.80 -33.67
C SER A 35 47.91 5.14 -33.73
N THR A 36 48.26 5.97 -34.70
CA THR A 36 47.54 7.19 -35.05
C THR A 36 46.26 6.82 -35.80
N TYR A 37 45.30 6.22 -35.09
CA TYR A 37 43.95 6.05 -35.58
C TYR A 37 43.16 7.28 -35.15
N SER A 38 42.75 8.11 -36.11
CA SER A 38 41.78 9.18 -35.86
C SER A 38 40.53 8.57 -35.25
N ALA A 39 40.31 8.85 -33.97
CA ALA A 39 39.09 8.49 -33.29
C ALA A 39 37.90 9.11 -34.05
N PRO A 40 36.81 8.36 -34.28
CA PRO A 40 35.58 8.95 -34.79
C PRO A 40 35.15 10.10 -33.86
N PRO A 41 34.53 11.16 -34.41
CA PRO A 41 34.15 12.33 -33.63
C PRO A 41 33.36 11.88 -32.41
N LYS A 42 33.82 12.31 -31.23
CA LYS A 42 33.10 12.12 -29.97
C LYS A 42 31.68 12.62 -30.19
N THR A 43 30.73 11.69 -30.28
CA THR A 43 29.31 12.02 -30.17
C THR A 43 29.16 12.93 -28.96
N PRO A 44 28.41 14.05 -29.08
CA PRO A 44 28.12 14.88 -27.93
C PRO A 44 27.65 13.94 -26.83
N VAL A 45 28.29 14.03 -25.66
CA VAL A 45 27.75 13.46 -24.44
C VAL A 45 26.41 14.18 -24.29
N GLY A 46 25.36 13.55 -24.82
CA GLY A 46 24.00 13.96 -24.55
C GLY A 46 23.85 14.05 -23.03
N PRO A 47 22.99 14.94 -22.52
CA PRO A 47 22.78 15.04 -21.10
C PRO A 47 22.62 13.63 -20.57
N ALA A 48 23.46 13.25 -19.60
CA ALA A 48 23.32 11.98 -18.90
C ALA A 48 21.83 11.87 -18.61
N PHE A 49 21.17 10.90 -19.24
CA PHE A 49 19.82 10.55 -18.85
C PHE A 49 19.98 10.19 -17.39
N ASP A 50 19.66 11.15 -16.54
CA ASP A 50 19.38 10.94 -15.14
C ASP A 50 18.32 9.85 -15.19
N GLU A 51 18.77 8.61 -15.03
CA GLU A 51 17.97 7.39 -15.00
C GLU A 51 17.10 7.61 -13.78
N ARG A 52 16.02 8.37 -13.98
CA ARG A 52 15.04 8.77 -12.98
C ARG A 52 14.56 7.47 -12.40
N VAL A 53 15.19 7.09 -11.29
CA VAL A 53 14.81 5.94 -10.49
C VAL A 53 13.31 6.06 -10.35
N PRO A 54 12.52 5.11 -10.90
CA PRO A 54 11.07 5.20 -10.83
C PRO A 54 10.73 5.42 -9.36
N ASP A 55 9.94 6.47 -9.10
CA ASP A 55 9.52 6.84 -7.76
C ASP A 55 9.07 5.56 -7.05
N TYR A 56 9.81 5.17 -6.02
CA TYR A 56 9.65 3.89 -5.33
C TYR A 56 8.17 3.68 -4.95
N LEU A 57 7.51 4.76 -4.53
CA LEU A 57 6.10 4.77 -4.17
C LEU A 57 5.20 4.51 -5.38
N SER A 58 5.53 5.03 -6.56
CA SER A 58 4.77 4.77 -7.79
C SER A 58 4.81 3.29 -8.18
N THR A 59 5.98 2.64 -8.06
CA THR A 59 6.13 1.21 -8.36
C THR A 59 5.37 0.36 -7.34
N VAL A 60 5.46 0.72 -6.06
CA VAL A 60 4.72 0.07 -4.97
C VAL A 60 3.20 0.23 -5.15
N LYS A 61 2.71 1.45 -5.40
CA LYS A 61 1.29 1.74 -5.68
C LYS A 61 0.79 0.92 -6.86
N THR A 62 1.56 0.84 -7.95
CA THR A 62 1.20 0.05 -9.13
C THR A 62 1.09 -1.44 -8.82
N ALA A 63 2.05 -1.99 -8.08
CA ALA A 63 2.05 -3.39 -7.69
C ALA A 63 0.88 -3.73 -6.74
N LEU A 64 0.62 -2.88 -5.75
CA LEU A 64 -0.51 -3.00 -4.84
C LEU A 64 -1.84 -2.90 -5.57
N ARG A 65 -2.01 -1.92 -6.46
CA ARG A 65 -3.23 -1.75 -7.27
C ARG A 65 -3.55 -3.01 -8.07
N ARG A 66 -2.54 -3.61 -8.73
CA ARG A 66 -2.69 -4.88 -9.43
C ARG A 66 -3.11 -6.01 -8.48
N LEU A 67 -2.45 -6.13 -7.33
CA LEU A 67 -2.74 -7.16 -6.34
C LEU A 67 -4.18 -7.05 -5.78
N LEU A 68 -4.65 -5.84 -5.53
CA LEU A 68 -6.02 -5.56 -5.09
C LEU A 68 -7.05 -5.88 -6.18
N ASN A 69 -6.82 -5.43 -7.41
CA ASN A 69 -7.72 -5.68 -8.55
C ASN A 69 -7.80 -7.18 -8.91
N GLU A 70 -6.71 -7.93 -8.74
CA GLU A 70 -6.68 -9.37 -8.98
C GLU A 70 -7.21 -10.19 -7.80
N ASN A 71 -7.61 -9.56 -6.69
CA ASN A 71 -8.04 -10.21 -5.45
C ASN A 71 -6.99 -11.22 -4.92
N LYS A 72 -5.70 -10.83 -4.96
CA LYS A 72 -4.56 -11.68 -4.59
C LYS A 72 -3.91 -11.31 -3.26
N VAL A 73 -4.62 -10.62 -2.38
CA VAL A 73 -4.14 -10.35 -1.00
C VAL A 73 -4.16 -11.67 -0.23
N ARG A 74 -2.99 -12.16 0.18
CA ARG A 74 -2.86 -13.51 0.74
C ARG A 74 -3.13 -13.54 2.24
N ASN A 75 -2.69 -12.52 2.96
CA ASN A 75 -2.70 -12.51 4.41
C ASN A 75 -3.98 -11.89 4.99
N MET A 76 -5.08 -11.87 4.23
CA MET A 76 -6.36 -11.34 4.71
C MET A 76 -6.86 -12.15 5.91
N PRO A 77 -7.33 -11.50 6.99
CA PRO A 77 -7.93 -12.21 8.11
C PRO A 77 -9.25 -12.86 7.69
N VAL A 78 -9.62 -13.95 8.38
CA VAL A 78 -10.92 -14.60 8.19
C VAL A 78 -12.03 -13.60 8.53
N GLY A 79 -13.00 -13.47 7.61
CA GLY A 79 -14.15 -12.56 7.74
C GLY A 79 -13.96 -11.16 7.13
N PHE A 80 -12.77 -10.85 6.59
CA PHE A 80 -12.49 -9.56 5.94
C PHE A 80 -13.64 -9.14 4.98
N PRO A 81 -14.16 -7.90 5.07
CA PRO A 81 -13.53 -6.69 5.64
C PRO A 81 -13.74 -6.46 7.13
N PHE A 82 -14.43 -7.37 7.83
CA PHE A 82 -14.65 -7.25 9.27
C PHE A 82 -14.10 -8.45 10.02
N HIS A 83 -13.88 -8.29 11.32
CA HIS A 83 -13.69 -9.47 12.16
C HIS A 83 -15.05 -9.88 12.72
N VAL A 84 -15.36 -11.17 12.71
CA VAL A 84 -16.60 -11.69 13.29
C VAL A 84 -16.25 -12.40 14.58
N THR A 85 -16.83 -11.95 15.69
CA THR A 85 -16.64 -12.58 17.00
C THR A 85 -17.93 -13.26 17.44
N ALA A 86 -17.87 -14.57 17.68
CA ALA A 86 -18.97 -15.29 18.32
C ALA A 86 -18.97 -14.91 19.81
N GLN A 87 -19.95 -14.13 20.24
CA GLN A 87 -20.01 -13.68 21.64
C GLN A 87 -20.75 -14.67 22.53
N ASN A 88 -21.67 -15.47 21.98
CA ASN A 88 -22.36 -16.63 22.58
C ASN A 88 -23.03 -17.46 21.47
N TYR A 89 -23.42 -18.71 21.76
CA TYR A 89 -23.83 -19.79 20.83
C TYR A 89 -24.85 -19.46 19.71
N ASP A 90 -25.50 -18.30 19.69
CA ASP A 90 -26.51 -17.95 18.68
C ASP A 90 -26.40 -16.52 18.07
N GLU A 91 -25.48 -15.66 18.51
CA GLU A 91 -25.41 -14.28 17.98
C GLU A 91 -24.05 -13.98 17.32
N VAL A 92 -24.08 -13.93 15.99
CA VAL A 92 -22.95 -13.48 15.16
C VAL A 92 -22.92 -11.96 15.19
N ARG A 93 -21.90 -11.38 15.85
CA ARG A 93 -21.70 -9.93 15.88
C ARG A 93 -20.46 -9.53 15.09
N LEU A 94 -20.59 -8.42 14.36
CA LEU A 94 -19.45 -7.74 13.76
C LEU A 94 -18.59 -7.15 14.88
N SER A 95 -17.32 -7.53 14.91
CA SER A 95 -16.33 -6.88 15.75
C SER A 95 -15.86 -5.62 15.06
N HIS A 96 -16.08 -4.49 15.72
CA HIS A 96 -15.52 -3.19 15.35
C HIS A 96 -14.13 -2.95 15.97
N GLY A 97 -13.51 -4.01 16.52
CA GLY A 97 -12.16 -3.93 17.05
C GLY A 97 -11.15 -3.59 15.95
N PRO A 98 -10.17 -2.72 16.23
CA PRO A 98 -9.13 -2.43 15.25
C PRO A 98 -8.29 -3.69 15.00
N TYR A 99 -7.84 -3.86 13.77
CA TYR A 99 -6.95 -4.95 13.39
C TYR A 99 -5.96 -4.49 12.32
N GLU A 100 -4.85 -5.21 12.21
CA GLU A 100 -3.86 -5.00 11.16
C GLU A 100 -3.30 -6.33 10.65
N PHE A 101 -2.88 -6.36 9.39
CA PHE A 101 -2.15 -7.47 8.80
C PHE A 101 -1.17 -6.96 7.75
N LYS A 102 -0.11 -7.73 7.50
CA LYS A 102 0.95 -7.37 6.55
C LYS A 102 0.84 -8.19 5.29
N GLU A 103 0.93 -7.54 4.13
CA GLU A 103 1.00 -8.19 2.83
C GLU A 103 2.41 -8.00 2.24
N TYR A 104 3.02 -9.12 1.86
CA TYR A 104 4.34 -9.15 1.23
C TYR A 104 4.19 -9.42 -0.27
N PHE A 105 4.78 -8.56 -1.10
CA PHE A 105 4.68 -8.67 -2.55
C PHE A 105 6.00 -8.29 -3.22
N SER A 106 6.20 -8.78 -4.44
CA SER A 106 7.40 -8.48 -5.23
C SER A 106 7.04 -7.61 -6.43
N THR A 107 7.88 -6.63 -6.72
CA THR A 107 7.84 -5.86 -7.97
C THR A 107 8.65 -6.61 -9.02
N SER A 108 8.15 -6.70 -10.25
CA SER A 108 8.79 -7.43 -11.37
C SER A 108 10.01 -6.73 -11.96
N ASP A 109 10.60 -5.76 -11.25
CA ASP A 109 11.75 -5.03 -11.74
C ASP A 109 12.97 -5.97 -11.81
N THR A 110 13.45 -6.19 -13.03
CA THR A 110 14.30 -7.31 -13.45
C THR A 110 15.70 -7.29 -12.83
N ARG A 111 16.09 -6.17 -12.21
CA ARG A 111 17.42 -5.98 -11.62
C ARG A 111 17.51 -6.32 -10.13
N SER A 112 16.38 -6.36 -9.42
CA SER A 112 16.33 -6.83 -8.04
C SER A 112 14.90 -7.19 -7.66
N SER A 113 14.63 -8.47 -7.38
CA SER A 113 13.36 -8.89 -6.78
C SER A 113 13.31 -8.39 -5.33
N ARG A 114 13.04 -7.10 -5.15
CA ARG A 114 12.81 -6.52 -3.83
C ARG A 114 11.43 -6.97 -3.37
N SER A 115 11.40 -7.63 -2.21
CA SER A 115 10.17 -7.86 -1.49
C SER A 115 9.79 -6.58 -0.77
N HIS A 116 8.55 -6.15 -0.97
CA HIS A 116 7.93 -5.01 -0.31
C HIS A 116 6.92 -5.51 0.71
N CYS A 117 6.66 -4.71 1.72
CA CYS A 117 5.67 -4.99 2.77
C CYS A 117 4.71 -3.81 2.87
N ALA A 118 3.42 -4.09 2.78
CA ALA A 118 2.37 -3.12 3.07
C ALA A 118 1.56 -3.58 4.28
N THR A 119 1.23 -2.66 5.17
CA THR A 119 0.37 -2.91 6.33
C THR A 119 -1.04 -2.46 5.98
N PHE A 120 -1.99 -3.39 6.07
CA PHE A 120 -3.41 -3.12 6.00
C PHE A 120 -3.92 -2.95 7.42
N SER A 121 -4.65 -1.88 7.69
CA SER A 121 -5.23 -1.64 9.01
C SER A 121 -6.70 -1.24 8.90
N TYR A 122 -7.46 -1.59 9.94
CA TYR A 122 -8.84 -1.19 10.15
C TYR A 122 -8.97 -0.54 11.52
N ALA A 123 -9.76 0.53 11.61
CA ALA A 123 -10.19 1.12 12.87
C ALA A 123 -11.54 1.83 12.72
N LEU A 124 -12.32 1.79 13.80
CA LEU A 124 -13.49 2.66 13.96
C LEU A 124 -13.03 3.99 14.61
N SER A 125 -13.27 5.11 13.93
CA SER A 125 -12.92 6.43 14.46
C SER A 125 -13.86 6.86 15.59
N ARG A 126 -13.46 7.89 16.35
CA ARG A 126 -14.35 8.52 17.35
C ARG A 126 -15.61 9.15 16.75
N SER A 127 -15.57 9.51 15.46
CA SER A 127 -16.74 10.00 14.73
C SER A 127 -17.66 8.87 14.25
N GLY A 128 -17.31 7.61 14.53
CA GLY A 128 -18.04 6.44 14.07
C GLY A 128 -17.70 6.01 12.64
N MET A 129 -16.75 6.66 11.96
CA MET A 129 -16.36 6.26 10.61
C MET A 129 -15.47 5.02 10.64
N MET A 130 -15.86 4.00 9.88
CA MET A 130 -15.05 2.81 9.65
C MET A 130 -13.96 3.15 8.65
N THR A 131 -12.69 2.95 9.00
CA THR A 131 -11.55 3.35 8.17
C THR A 131 -10.64 2.17 7.90
N TRP A 132 -10.32 1.94 6.64
CA TRP A 132 -9.26 1.02 6.21
C TRP A 132 -8.11 1.80 5.60
N ARG A 133 -6.88 1.41 5.88
CA ARG A 133 -5.67 2.05 5.36
C ARG A 133 -4.68 1.03 4.86
N ILE A 134 -3.91 1.46 3.86
CA ILE A 134 -2.69 0.78 3.43
C ILE A 134 -1.53 1.72 3.73
N THR A 135 -0.63 1.27 4.60
CA THR A 135 0.62 1.99 4.90
C THR A 135 1.83 1.19 4.44
N VAL A 136 2.91 1.88 4.11
CA VAL A 136 4.21 1.28 3.81
C VAL A 136 5.29 1.94 4.67
N PRO A 137 6.41 1.25 4.95
CA PRO A 137 7.57 1.89 5.54
C PRO A 137 8.06 3.02 4.62
N GLY A 138 8.09 4.24 5.13
CA GLY A 138 8.65 5.39 4.45
C GLY A 138 10.17 5.29 4.34
N GLN A 139 10.72 5.83 3.27
CA GLN A 139 12.17 5.86 3.09
C GLN A 139 12.72 7.11 3.77
N SER A 140 13.11 7.00 5.04
CA SER A 140 13.92 8.07 5.64
C SER A 140 15.33 8.02 5.06
N THR A 141 15.78 9.14 4.51
CA THR A 141 17.16 9.35 4.08
C THR A 141 18.07 9.66 5.26
N ASP A 142 17.51 10.06 6.41
CA ASP A 142 18.24 10.32 7.64
C ASP A 142 18.21 9.09 8.56
N ARG A 143 19.39 8.52 8.81
CA ARG A 143 19.57 7.37 9.71
C ARG A 143 19.15 7.66 11.16
N ARG A 144 18.95 8.92 11.54
CA ARG A 144 18.55 9.34 12.88
C ARG A 144 17.04 9.43 13.08
N GLU A 145 16.25 9.41 12.01
CA GLU A 145 14.80 9.46 12.11
C GLU A 145 14.21 8.05 12.16
N LEU A 146 13.24 7.84 13.05
CA LEU A 146 12.44 6.61 13.08
C LEU A 146 11.74 6.43 11.73
N PRO A 147 11.63 5.18 11.20
CA PRO A 147 10.91 4.93 9.96
C PRO A 147 9.49 5.47 10.09
N ARG A 148 9.16 6.49 9.30
CA ARG A 148 7.81 7.05 9.25
C ARG A 148 6.96 6.14 8.37
N GLU A 149 5.76 5.80 8.81
CA GLU A 149 4.81 5.12 7.93
C GLU A 149 4.17 6.11 6.96
N GLU A 150 4.12 5.73 5.69
CA GLU A 150 3.45 6.50 4.64
C GLU A 150 2.12 5.85 4.28
N THR A 151 1.04 6.60 4.39
CA THR A 151 -0.30 6.13 3.97
C THR A 151 -0.43 6.26 2.46
N LEU A 152 -0.62 5.11 1.78
CA LEU A 152 -0.79 5.08 0.33
C LEU A 152 -2.25 5.14 -0.11
N ALA A 153 -3.13 4.55 0.70
CA ALA A 153 -4.57 4.51 0.46
C ALA A 153 -5.34 4.58 1.76
N GLN A 154 -6.50 5.21 1.72
CA GLN A 154 -7.44 5.31 2.82
C GLN A 154 -8.87 5.23 2.29
N VAL A 155 -9.65 4.31 2.85
CA VAL A 155 -11.07 4.15 2.55
C VAL A 155 -11.89 4.36 3.81
N GLN A 156 -13.02 5.05 3.69
CA GLN A 156 -13.98 5.26 4.76
C GLN A 156 -15.38 4.75 4.38
N LEU A 157 -16.09 4.23 5.38
CA LEU A 157 -17.49 3.83 5.29
C LEU A 157 -18.25 4.34 6.52
N HIS A 158 -19.42 4.92 6.29
CA HIS A 158 -20.31 5.30 7.39
C HIS A 158 -21.09 4.07 7.88
N PRO A 159 -21.23 3.82 9.20
CA PRO A 159 -21.89 2.63 9.73
C PRO A 159 -23.32 2.42 9.22
N MET A 160 -24.09 3.50 9.08
CA MET A 160 -25.46 3.44 8.55
C MET A 160 -25.54 2.85 7.12
N ALA A 161 -24.45 2.89 6.36
CA ALA A 161 -24.43 2.20 5.07
C ALA A 161 -24.63 0.69 5.26
N LEU A 162 -24.01 0.08 6.29
CA LEU A 162 -24.19 -1.34 6.61
C LEU A 162 -25.61 -1.70 7.04
N GLU A 163 -26.40 -0.75 7.53
CA GLU A 163 -27.81 -0.96 7.87
C GLU A 163 -28.71 -0.94 6.61
N THR A 164 -28.19 -0.46 5.48
CA THR A 164 -28.95 -0.34 4.24
C THR A 164 -28.92 -1.67 3.50
N ALA A 165 -30.05 -2.36 3.45
CA ALA A 165 -30.21 -3.56 2.63
C ALA A 165 -30.41 -3.20 1.14
N PRO A 166 -29.82 -3.95 0.18
CA PRO A 166 -28.98 -5.14 0.37
C PRO A 166 -27.48 -4.83 0.59
N PHE A 167 -27.07 -3.57 0.45
CA PHE A 167 -25.66 -3.15 0.46
C PHE A 167 -24.85 -3.69 1.64
N GLY A 168 -25.37 -3.57 2.87
CA GLY A 168 -24.62 -3.98 4.05
C GLY A 168 -24.26 -5.45 4.04
N ILE A 169 -25.20 -6.31 3.65
CA ILE A 169 -25.00 -7.75 3.48
C ILE A 169 -23.94 -8.00 2.40
N GLU A 170 -24.06 -7.31 1.28
CA GLU A 170 -23.14 -7.46 0.16
C GLU A 170 -21.71 -7.04 0.52
N PHE A 171 -21.55 -5.91 1.21
CA PHE A 171 -20.25 -5.41 1.68
C PHE A 171 -19.59 -6.36 2.69
N MET A 172 -20.38 -7.00 3.57
CA MET A 172 -19.86 -7.99 4.52
C MET A 172 -19.39 -9.28 3.85
N ILE A 173 -20.06 -9.71 2.78
CA ILE A 173 -19.78 -11.00 2.11
C ILE A 173 -18.75 -10.84 0.99
N ARG A 174 -18.72 -9.68 0.32
CA ARG A 174 -17.88 -9.40 -0.85
C ARG A 174 -16.71 -8.49 -0.47
N PRO A 175 -15.55 -9.04 -0.07
CA PRO A 175 -14.36 -8.24 0.20
C PRO A 175 -13.89 -7.42 -1.02
N GLN A 176 -14.28 -7.83 -2.23
CA GLN A 176 -13.94 -7.16 -3.48
C GLN A 176 -14.38 -5.70 -3.50
N ILE A 177 -15.50 -5.35 -2.87
CA ILE A 177 -15.96 -3.95 -2.81
C ILE A 177 -14.92 -3.07 -2.11
N LEU A 178 -14.42 -3.51 -0.96
CA LEU A 178 -13.39 -2.79 -0.22
C LEU A 178 -12.04 -2.82 -0.95
N LEU A 179 -11.64 -3.96 -1.53
CA LEU A 179 -10.38 -4.07 -2.26
C LEU A 179 -10.36 -3.15 -3.48
N GLN A 180 -11.48 -3.06 -4.21
CA GLN A 180 -11.61 -2.13 -5.33
C GLN A 180 -11.61 -0.68 -4.87
N ALA A 181 -12.30 -0.34 -3.76
CA ALA A 181 -12.25 1.00 -3.19
C ALA A 181 -10.82 1.40 -2.76
N LEU A 182 -10.06 0.48 -2.16
CA LEU A 182 -8.64 0.69 -1.82
C LEU A 182 -7.78 0.87 -3.08
N SER A 183 -8.05 0.10 -4.12
CA SER A 183 -7.40 0.23 -5.43
C SER A 183 -7.68 1.59 -6.07
N THR A 184 -8.93 2.05 -6.04
CA THR A 184 -9.33 3.41 -6.46
C THR A 184 -8.63 4.48 -5.62
N SER A 185 -8.52 4.28 -4.30
CA SER A 185 -7.80 5.22 -3.42
C SER A 185 -6.31 5.32 -3.76
N LEU A 186 -5.65 4.21 -4.13
CA LEU A 186 -4.26 4.23 -4.62
C LEU A 186 -4.11 5.02 -5.93
N GLU A 187 -5.10 4.90 -6.83
CA GLU A 187 -5.09 5.57 -8.13
C GLU A 187 -5.34 7.07 -8.01
N VAL A 188 -6.33 7.48 -7.22
CA VAL A 188 -6.62 8.89 -6.95
C VAL A 188 -5.55 9.52 -6.06
N GLY A 189 -4.92 8.74 -5.18
CA GLY A 189 -3.93 9.23 -4.22
C GLY A 189 -4.54 9.99 -3.05
N GLY A 190 -5.78 9.66 -2.66
CA GLY A 190 -6.53 10.38 -1.63
C GLY A 190 -7.52 9.50 -0.87
N LEU A 191 -8.31 10.13 0.00
CA LEU A 191 -9.37 9.48 0.75
C LEU A 191 -10.52 9.11 -0.20
N VAL A 192 -10.93 7.84 -0.19
CA VAL A 192 -12.16 7.38 -0.85
C VAL A 192 -13.21 7.05 0.20
N THR A 193 -14.43 7.54 0.02
CA THR A 193 -15.59 7.20 0.84
C THR A 193 -16.52 6.31 0.04
N ILE A 194 -16.88 5.15 0.59
CA ILE A 194 -17.88 4.27 -0.01
C ILE A 194 -19.26 4.80 0.39
N GLN A 195 -20.11 5.05 -0.60
CA GLN A 195 -21.48 5.53 -0.41
C GLN A 195 -22.46 4.78 -1.30
N ILE A 196 -23.74 4.76 -0.90
CA ILE A 196 -24.83 4.26 -1.74
C ILE A 196 -25.44 5.43 -2.48
N ALA A 197 -25.55 5.30 -3.79
CA ALA A 197 -26.18 6.28 -4.67
C ALA A 197 -27.60 6.59 -4.22
N ASN A 198 -27.89 7.87 -4.03
CA ASN A 198 -29.21 8.38 -3.69
C ASN A 198 -29.42 9.76 -4.34
N GLU A 199 -30.55 10.41 -4.07
CA GLU A 199 -30.84 11.72 -4.66
C GLU A 199 -29.82 12.80 -4.24
N LYS A 200 -29.27 12.71 -3.02
CA LYS A 200 -28.30 13.67 -2.50
C LYS A 200 -26.92 13.48 -3.11
N THR A 201 -26.54 12.27 -3.51
CA THR A 201 -25.23 12.02 -4.13
C THR A 201 -25.09 12.70 -5.50
N ARG A 202 -26.19 13.16 -6.11
CA ARG A 202 -26.17 13.89 -7.39
C ARG A 202 -25.33 15.15 -7.36
N ILE A 203 -25.12 15.74 -6.18
CA ILE A 203 -24.29 16.93 -6.00
C ILE A 203 -22.80 16.67 -6.32
N TYR A 204 -22.36 15.41 -6.31
CA TYR A 204 -20.97 15.03 -6.58
C TYR A 204 -20.67 14.87 -8.07
N CYS A 205 -21.70 14.84 -8.94
CA CYS A 205 -21.52 14.81 -10.40
C CYS A 205 -21.18 16.20 -10.94
N ARG A 206 -19.90 16.57 -10.88
CA ARG A 206 -19.40 17.72 -11.65
C ARG A 206 -19.20 17.37 -13.13
N ASP A 207 -18.82 16.14 -13.40
CA ASP A 207 -18.69 15.62 -14.75
C ASP A 207 -20.06 15.17 -15.28
N LYS A 208 -20.39 15.62 -16.50
CA LYS A 208 -21.64 15.29 -17.19
C LYS A 208 -21.67 13.86 -17.72
N HIS A 209 -20.54 13.15 -17.68
CA HIS A 209 -20.39 11.82 -18.27
C HIS A 209 -20.58 10.66 -17.29
N ILE A 210 -20.72 10.91 -15.99
CA ILE A 210 -20.92 9.87 -14.98
C ILE A 210 -22.43 9.70 -14.74
N TYR A 211 -22.94 8.53 -15.14
CA TYR A 211 -24.33 8.13 -14.90
C TYR A 211 -24.36 6.95 -13.94
N TYR A 212 -25.19 7.04 -12.91
CA TYR A 212 -25.44 5.97 -11.96
C TYR A 212 -26.91 5.90 -11.58
N SER A 213 -27.34 4.71 -11.17
CA SER A 213 -28.70 4.44 -10.69
C SER A 213 -28.77 4.53 -9.16
N SER A 214 -29.95 4.83 -8.63
CA SER A 214 -30.18 4.76 -7.17
C SER A 214 -29.88 3.36 -6.65
N GLY A 215 -29.17 3.26 -5.54
CA GLY A 215 -28.75 1.99 -4.94
C GLY A 215 -27.38 1.46 -5.41
N GLU A 216 -26.77 2.03 -6.45
CA GLU A 216 -25.41 1.66 -6.86
C GLU A 216 -24.37 2.08 -5.83
N ILE A 217 -23.25 1.35 -5.77
CA ILE A 217 -22.16 1.64 -4.83
C ILE A 217 -21.19 2.62 -5.49
N LEU A 218 -21.02 3.78 -4.88
CA LEU A 218 -20.16 4.85 -5.35
C LEU A 218 -18.89 4.90 -4.52
N PHE A 219 -17.77 5.11 -5.20
CA PHE A 219 -16.49 5.47 -4.60
C PHE A 219 -16.29 6.97 -4.77
N VAL A 220 -16.49 7.73 -3.68
CA VAL A 220 -16.42 9.19 -3.68
C VAL A 220 -15.04 9.61 -3.16
N SER A 221 -14.19 10.19 -4.00
CA SER A 221 -12.91 10.74 -3.55
C SER A 221 -13.11 12.07 -2.84
N THR A 222 -12.22 12.37 -1.90
CA THR A 222 -12.13 13.65 -1.22
C THR A 222 -10.74 14.23 -1.45
N ASP A 223 -10.67 15.39 -2.06
CA ASP A 223 -9.40 16.08 -2.31
C ASP A 223 -8.87 16.80 -1.06
N HIS A 224 -7.70 17.44 -1.19
CA HIS A 224 -7.07 18.21 -0.11
C HIS A 224 -7.81 19.51 0.25
N LEU A 225 -8.75 19.94 -0.57
CA LEU A 225 -9.62 21.09 -0.33
C LEU A 225 -10.98 20.67 0.28
N GLY A 226 -11.18 19.37 0.53
CA GLY A 226 -12.43 18.81 1.02
C GLY A 226 -13.54 18.73 -0.03
N GLN A 227 -13.21 18.86 -1.32
CA GLN A 227 -14.16 18.68 -2.40
C GLN A 227 -14.37 17.21 -2.68
N HIS A 228 -15.62 16.86 -2.97
CA HIS A 228 -16.05 15.49 -3.23
C HIS A 228 -16.37 15.30 -4.70
N GLU A 229 -15.86 14.23 -5.29
CA GLU A 229 -16.14 13.83 -6.67
C GLU A 229 -16.31 12.30 -6.74
N ILE A 230 -17.01 11.82 -7.76
CA ILE A 230 -17.19 10.39 -7.98
C ILE A 230 -15.96 9.87 -8.71
N ALA A 231 -15.15 9.07 -8.04
CA ALA A 231 -13.95 8.47 -8.60
C ALA A 231 -14.26 7.21 -9.43
N ALA A 232 -15.22 6.40 -8.96
CA ALA A 232 -15.66 5.19 -9.66
C ALA A 232 -17.03 4.73 -9.16
N ILE A 233 -17.70 3.92 -9.99
CA ILE A 233 -18.90 3.17 -9.65
C ILE A 233 -18.50 1.70 -9.56
N TYR A 234 -18.89 1.03 -8.48
CA TYR A 234 -18.63 -0.40 -8.32
C TYR A 234 -19.42 -1.20 -9.38
N GLN A 235 -18.73 -2.13 -10.04
CA GLN A 235 -19.33 -3.07 -10.97
C GLN A 235 -19.09 -4.49 -10.41
N PRO A 236 -20.15 -5.24 -10.08
CA PRO A 236 -20.04 -6.56 -9.46
C PRO A 236 -19.48 -7.63 -10.41
#